data_AF-A0A497PZV6-F1
#
_entry.id   AF-A0A497PZV6-F1
#
_cell.length_a   1.000
_cell.length_b   1.000
_cell.length_c   1.000
_cell.angle_alpha   90.00
_cell.angle_beta   90.00
_cell.angle_gamma   90.00
#
_symmetry.space_group_name_H-M   'P 1'
#
loop_
_entity.id
_entity.type
_entity.pdbx_description
1 polymer ?
#
loop_
_entity_poly.entity_id
_entity_poly.type
_entity_poly.pdbx_seq_one_letter_code
_entity_poly.pdbx_strand_id
1 'polypeptide(L)'
;MNHDKLSIWHGVERDKINWAPVIDESKCVGCGFCVTSCGRGVFRFDYENKTAKVVVPNNCLVGCQTCANICLANAISFHKGNVSPRDRVQSIIKEFKVARKVRQELEDRRNTLEINREKHE
;
A
#
# COMPACT_ATOMS: atom_id res chain seq x y z
N MET A 1 -0.43 -12.87 14.36
CA MET A 1 -1.20 -12.51 13.14
C MET A 1 -0.53 -13.22 11.97
N ASN A 2 -1.28 -13.94 11.14
CA ASN A 2 -0.68 -14.83 10.14
C ASN A 2 -0.08 -13.99 9.00
N HIS A 3 1.26 -13.96 8.90
CA HIS A 3 2.01 -13.11 7.96
C HIS A 3 1.86 -13.54 6.49
N ASP A 4 1.34 -14.75 6.25
CA ASP A 4 1.30 -15.38 4.93
C ASP A 4 0.34 -14.73 3.93
N LYS A 5 -0.74 -14.07 4.38
CA LYS A 5 -1.73 -13.48 3.46
C LYS A 5 -1.26 -12.20 2.78
N LEU A 6 -0.19 -11.57 3.28
CA LEU A 6 0.29 -10.28 2.77
C LEU A 6 1.51 -10.43 1.85
N SER A 7 2.06 -11.64 1.72
CA SER A 7 3.25 -11.91 0.91
C SER A 7 2.98 -11.93 -0.60
N ILE A 8 1.72 -12.05 -1.03
CA ILE A 8 1.31 -12.09 -2.44
C ILE A 8 0.34 -10.95 -2.77
N TRP A 9 0.62 -10.22 -3.85
CA TRP A 9 -0.27 -9.23 -4.45
C TRP A 9 -0.64 -9.67 -5.87
N HIS A 10 -1.88 -10.14 -6.06
CA HIS A 10 -2.40 -10.66 -7.34
C HIS A 10 -1.45 -11.64 -8.04
N GLY A 11 -1.00 -12.66 -7.31
CA GLY A 11 -0.08 -13.69 -7.84
C GLY A 11 1.35 -13.21 -8.07
N VAL A 12 1.78 -12.13 -7.43
CA VAL A 12 3.16 -11.63 -7.43
C VAL A 12 3.65 -11.54 -5.99
N GLU A 13 4.81 -12.13 -5.70
CA GLU A 13 5.46 -11.99 -4.39
C GLU A 13 5.80 -10.52 -4.09
N ARG A 14 5.52 -10.07 -2.86
CA ARG A 14 5.74 -8.68 -2.47
C ARG A 14 7.19 -8.26 -2.55
N ASP A 15 8.12 -9.15 -2.28
CA ASP A 15 9.55 -8.87 -2.31
C ASP A 15 10.05 -8.51 -3.73
N LYS A 16 9.31 -8.92 -4.77
CA LYS A 16 9.59 -8.58 -6.17
C LYS A 16 9.06 -7.19 -6.56
N ILE A 17 8.21 -6.57 -5.73
CA ILE A 17 7.57 -5.30 -6.05
C ILE A 17 8.17 -4.18 -5.22
N ASN A 18 8.92 -3.31 -5.89
CA ASN A 18 9.41 -2.06 -5.29
C ASN A 18 8.26 -1.03 -5.19
N TRP A 19 7.50 -1.16 -4.10
CA TRP A 19 6.46 -0.25 -3.62
C TRP A 19 6.40 -0.28 -2.08
N ALA A 20 6.81 0.81 -1.44
CA ALA A 20 6.69 1.05 -0.01
C ALA A 20 6.81 2.57 0.26
N PRO A 21 6.26 3.08 1.38
CA PRO A 21 6.47 4.46 1.77
C PRO A 21 7.93 4.69 2.20
N VAL A 22 8.45 5.88 1.93
CA VAL A 22 9.71 6.41 2.44
C VAL A 22 9.40 7.66 3.24
N ILE A 23 9.90 7.74 4.47
CA ILE A 23 9.74 8.90 5.35
C ILE A 23 10.99 9.77 5.24
N ASP A 24 10.79 11.05 4.95
CA ASP A 24 11.77 12.11 5.13
C ASP A 24 11.76 12.55 6.60
N GLU A 25 12.70 12.05 7.39
CA GLU A 25 12.77 12.30 8.82
C GLU A 25 13.00 13.78 9.15
N SER A 26 13.62 14.54 8.23
CA SER A 26 13.83 15.98 8.43
C SER A 26 12.53 16.79 8.39
N LYS A 27 11.48 16.23 7.77
CA LYS A 27 10.14 16.85 7.68
C LYS A 27 9.14 16.23 8.63
N CYS A 28 9.42 15.05 9.18
CA CYS A 28 8.48 14.35 10.04
C CYS A 28 8.24 15.12 11.33
N VAL A 29 7.01 15.61 11.55
CA VAL A 29 6.63 16.34 12.77
C VAL A 29 6.15 15.44 13.92
N GLY A 30 6.29 14.12 13.77
CA GLY A 30 5.96 13.18 14.85
C GLY A 30 4.46 13.03 15.18
N CYS A 31 3.54 13.41 14.29
CA CYS A 31 2.10 13.40 14.60
C CYS A 31 1.47 12.00 14.70
N GLY A 32 2.16 10.94 14.26
CA GLY A 32 1.69 9.56 14.38
C GLY A 32 0.53 9.14 13.47
N PHE A 33 0.00 10.05 12.63
CA PHE A 33 -1.18 9.77 11.80
C PHE A 33 -0.99 8.55 10.87
N CYS A 34 0.19 8.42 10.26
CA CYS A 34 0.52 7.25 9.44
C CYS A 34 0.58 5.95 10.24
N VAL A 35 0.97 6.01 11.52
CA VAL A 35 1.08 4.86 12.41
C VAL A 35 -0.32 4.35 12.80
N THR A 36 -1.23 5.26 13.17
CA THR A 36 -2.57 4.90 13.65
C THR A 36 -3.57 4.62 12.52
N SER A 37 -3.38 5.22 11.34
CA SER A 37 -4.28 5.02 10.20
C SER A 37 -3.92 3.82 9.33
N CYS A 38 -2.68 3.32 9.38
CA CYS A 38 -2.26 2.18 8.57
C CYS A 38 -2.64 0.85 9.23
N GLY A 39 -3.82 0.32 8.90
CA GLY A 39 -4.29 -1.00 9.37
C GLY A 39 -3.46 -2.21 8.94
N ARG A 40 -2.39 -2.01 8.16
CA ARG A 40 -1.49 -3.06 7.65
C ARG A 40 -0.19 -3.18 8.45
N GLY A 41 -0.01 -2.34 9.48
CA GLY A 41 1.12 -2.43 10.40
C GLY A 41 2.48 -2.09 9.79
N VAL A 42 2.50 -1.29 8.71
CA VAL A 42 3.71 -0.88 7.96
C VAL A 42 4.63 0.00 8.82
N PHE A 43 4.05 0.84 9.68
CA PHE A 43 4.75 1.83 10.48
C PHE A 43 4.82 1.46 11.96
N ARG A 44 5.82 1.99 12.67
CA ARG A 44 5.86 2.11 14.13
C ARG A 44 6.23 3.54 14.50
N PHE A 45 5.93 3.92 15.73
CA PHE A 45 6.34 5.20 16.28
C PHE A 45 7.57 5.00 17.17
N ASP A 46 8.60 5.78 16.90
CA ASP A 46 9.77 5.93 17.74
C ASP A 46 9.50 7.05 18.75
N TYR A 47 9.21 6.66 20.00
CA TYR A 47 8.87 7.61 21.06
C TYR A 47 10.07 8.40 21.58
N GLU A 48 11.29 7.86 21.43
CA GLU A 48 12.51 8.55 21.85
C GLU A 48 12.82 9.70 20.90
N ASN A 49 12.81 9.42 19.60
CA ASN A 49 13.07 10.41 18.56
C ASN A 49 11.81 11.17 18.12
N LYS A 50 10.63 10.82 18.65
CA LYS A 50 9.31 11.39 18.32
C LYS A 50 9.02 11.39 16.82
N THR A 51 9.35 10.30 16.12
CA THR A 51 9.16 10.18 14.66
C THR A 51 8.49 8.86 14.30
N ALA A 52 7.87 8.81 13.12
CA ALA A 52 7.38 7.55 12.56
C ALA A 52 8.49 6.85 11.76
N LYS A 53 8.51 5.51 11.80
CA LYS A 53 9.45 4.66 11.07
C LYS A 53 8.69 3.62 10.26
N VAL A 54 9.20 3.30 9.07
CA VAL A 54 8.71 2.18 8.26
C VAL A 54 9.43 0.91 8.71
N VAL A 55 8.70 -0.06 9.27
CA VAL A 55 9.28 -1.27 9.85
C VAL A 55 8.91 -2.54 9.09
N VAL A 56 7.77 -2.55 8.38
CA VAL A 56 7.33 -3.69 7.56
C VAL A 56 6.93 -3.17 6.18
N PRO A 57 7.90 -2.78 5.32
CA PRO A 57 7.62 -2.16 4.03
C PRO A 57 6.77 -3.03 3.11
N ASN A 58 6.99 -4.34 3.11
CA ASN A 58 6.30 -5.27 2.21
C ASN A 58 4.83 -5.49 2.60
N ASN A 59 4.43 -5.11 3.82
CA ASN A 59 3.02 -5.06 4.19
C ASN A 59 2.27 -3.91 3.49
N CYS A 60 2.95 -2.92 2.89
CA CYS A 60 2.26 -1.85 2.20
C CYS A 60 1.44 -2.38 1.00
N LEU A 61 0.17 -2.00 0.92
CA LEU A 61 -0.70 -2.35 -0.21
C LEU A 61 -0.23 -1.58 -1.45
N VAL A 62 0.09 -2.31 -2.53
CA VAL A 62 0.55 -1.70 -3.78
C VAL A 62 -0.52 -0.76 -4.32
N GLY A 63 -0.14 0.49 -4.53
CA GLY A 63 -1.01 1.59 -4.98
C GLY A 63 -1.69 2.41 -3.89
N CYS A 64 -1.71 1.94 -2.63
CA CYS A 64 -2.23 2.73 -1.51
C CYS A 64 -1.29 3.89 -1.17
N GLN A 65 -1.83 5.10 -1.07
CA GLN A 65 -1.08 6.34 -0.75
C GLN A 65 -1.68 7.13 0.41
N THR A 66 -2.62 6.55 1.16
CA THR A 66 -3.35 7.24 2.22
C THR A 66 -2.42 7.92 3.23
N CYS A 67 -1.33 7.24 3.63
CA CYS A 67 -0.35 7.82 4.55
C CYS A 67 0.37 9.06 4.01
N ALA A 68 0.61 9.16 2.70
CA ALA A 68 1.15 10.36 2.08
C ALA A 68 0.10 11.49 2.07
N ASN A 69 -1.14 11.18 1.70
CA ASN A 69 -2.23 12.16 1.62
C ASN A 69 -2.59 12.78 2.99
N ILE A 70 -2.49 12.02 4.07
CA ILE A 70 -2.80 12.49 5.44
C ILE A 70 -1.56 13.06 6.15
N CYS A 71 -0.39 13.03 5.54
CA CYS A 71 0.83 13.51 6.18
C CYS A 71 0.81 15.04 6.25
N LEU A 72 0.65 15.57 7.47
CA LEU A 72 0.58 17.02 7.71
C LEU A 72 1.82 17.79 7.24
N ALA A 73 2.96 17.12 7.15
CA ALA A 73 4.25 17.73 6.79
C ALA A 73 4.78 17.31 5.41
N ASN A 74 3.96 16.60 4.61
CA ASN A 74 4.39 16.06 3.31
C ASN A 74 5.72 15.27 3.39
N ALA A 75 5.92 14.53 4.47
CA ALA A 75 7.14 13.79 4.76
C ALA A 75 7.16 12.38 4.15
N ILE A 76 6.11 11.92 3.48
CA ILE A 76 5.99 10.54 2.97
C ILE A 76 5.94 10.53 1.45
N SER A 77 6.74 9.68 0.82
CA SER A 77 6.80 9.47 -0.64
C SER A 77 6.84 7.99 -1.00
N PHE A 78 6.54 7.64 -2.26
CA PHE A 78 6.50 6.24 -2.75
C PHE A 78 7.41 5.97 -3.96
N HIS A 79 8.03 7.00 -4.51
CA HIS A 79 8.90 6.92 -5.68
C HIS A 79 9.99 7.98 -5.59
N LYS A 80 11.06 7.79 -6.37
CA LYS A 80 12.10 8.81 -6.58
C LYS A 80 11.86 9.49 -7.94
N GLY A 81 12.24 10.76 -8.04
CA GLY A 81 12.19 11.53 -9.29
C GLY A 81 10.78 11.93 -9.74
N ASN A 82 10.67 12.37 -10.99
CA ASN A 82 9.48 13.00 -11.59
C ASN A 82 8.42 12.00 -12.09
N VAL A 83 8.30 10.83 -11.46
CA VAL A 83 7.32 9.79 -11.83
C VAL A 83 6.17 9.87 -10.85
N SER A 84 4.91 10.02 -11.29
CA SER A 84 3.81 10.04 -10.33
C SER A 84 3.64 8.68 -9.63
N PRO A 85 3.09 8.63 -8.40
CA PRO A 85 2.78 7.36 -7.75
C PRO A 85 1.89 6.45 -8.59
N ARG A 86 0.92 7.04 -9.32
CA ARG A 86 0.05 6.31 -10.26
C ARG A 86 0.87 5.66 -11.37
N ASP A 87 1.78 6.39 -12.00
CA ASP A 87 2.58 5.87 -13.13
C ASP A 87 3.53 4.76 -12.68
N ARG A 88 4.06 4.86 -11.45
CA ARG A 88 4.83 3.78 -10.84
C ARG A 88 4.00 2.51 -10.70
N VAL A 89 2.77 2.60 -10.17
CA VAL A 89 1.86 1.45 -10.03
C VAL A 89 1.49 0.87 -11.40
N GLN A 90 1.18 1.72 -12.38
CA GLN A 90 0.88 1.26 -13.74
C GLN A 90 2.06 0.53 -14.39
N SER A 91 3.29 0.96 -14.10
CA SER A 91 4.50 0.26 -14.57
C SER A 91 4.63 -1.12 -13.93
N ILE A 92 4.40 -1.24 -12.62
CA ILE A 92 4.39 -2.53 -11.90
C ILE A 92 3.31 -3.47 -12.49
N ILE A 93 2.10 -2.95 -12.77
CA ILE A 93 1.01 -3.75 -13.35
C ILE A 93 1.41 -4.31 -14.72
N LYS A 94 2.07 -3.52 -15.56
CA LYS A 94 2.56 -3.93 -16.89
C LYS A 94 3.68 -4.96 -16.76
N GLU A 95 4.69 -4.68 -15.95
CA GLU A 95 5.87 -5.53 -15.73
C GLU A 95 5.48 -6.95 -15.32
N PHE A 96 4.60 -7.08 -14.31
CA PHE A 96 4.18 -8.39 -13.79
C PHE A 96 2.94 -8.97 -14.46
N LYS A 97 2.44 -8.34 -15.54
CA LYS A 97 1.22 -8.74 -16.27
C LYS A 97 0.01 -8.94 -15.33
N VAL A 98 -0.11 -8.07 -14.32
CA VAL A 98 -1.09 -8.20 -13.22
C VAL A 98 -2.52 -8.16 -13.73
N ALA A 99 -2.79 -7.36 -14.77
CA ALA A 99 -4.13 -7.24 -15.36
C ALA A 99 -4.71 -8.60 -15.83
N ARG A 100 -3.86 -9.51 -16.33
CA ARG A 100 -4.31 -10.87 -16.71
C ARG A 100 -4.69 -11.69 -15.48
N LYS A 101 -3.89 -11.62 -14.42
CA LYS A 101 -4.12 -12.35 -13.15
C LYS A 101 -5.37 -11.84 -12.45
N VAL A 102 -5.59 -10.53 -12.42
CA VAL A 102 -6.78 -9.91 -11.84
C VAL A 102 -8.05 -10.28 -12.61
N ARG A 103 -8.02 -10.35 -13.95
CA ARG A 103 -9.17 -10.81 -14.73
C ARG A 103 -9.55 -12.25 -14.39
N GLN A 104 -8.57 -13.14 -14.24
CA GLN A 104 -8.82 -14.51 -13.80
C GLN A 104 -9.38 -14.53 -12.38
N GLU A 105 -8.76 -13.81 -11.44
CA GLU A 105 -9.22 -13.76 -10.05
C GLU A 105 -10.66 -13.22 -9.91
N LEU A 106 -11.04 -12.23 -10.73
CA LEU A 106 -12.41 -11.71 -10.78
C LEU A 106 -13.40 -12.78 -11.22
N GLU A 107 -13.06 -13.56 -12.25
CA GLU A 107 -13.89 -14.66 -12.74
C GLU A 107 -14.02 -15.76 -11.67
N ASP A 108 -12.90 -16.16 -11.08
CA ASP A 108 -12.84 -17.19 -10.03
C ASP A 108 -13.70 -16.81 -8.81
N ARG A 109 -13.85 -15.50 -8.55
CA ARG A 109 -14.60 -14.95 -7.40
C ARG A 109 -15.95 -14.35 -7.79
N ARG A 110 -16.42 -14.56 -9.03
CA ARG A 110 -17.64 -13.96 -9.59
C ARG A 110 -18.81 -14.05 -8.62
N ASN A 111 -19.13 -15.25 -8.14
CA ASN A 111 -20.27 -15.51 -7.25
C ASN A 111 -20.25 -14.71 -5.93
N THR A 112 -19.07 -14.29 -5.46
CA THR A 112 -18.91 -13.53 -4.22
C THR A 112 -18.80 -12.02 -4.41
N LEU A 113 -18.45 -11.59 -5.63
CA LEU A 113 -18.18 -10.19 -5.97
C LEU A 113 -19.26 -9.57 -6.86
N GLU A 114 -20.12 -10.39 -7.46
CA GLU A 114 -21.25 -9.93 -8.27
C GLU A 114 -22.23 -9.12 -7.42
N ILE A 115 -22.69 -8.00 -7.97
CA ILE A 115 -23.63 -7.10 -7.30
C ILE A 115 -25.02 -7.75 -7.33
N ASN A 116 -25.53 -8.15 -6.16
CA ASN A 116 -26.91 -8.60 -6.00
C ASN A 116 -27.85 -7.40 -5.93
N ARG A 117 -28.54 -7.09 -7.04
CA ARG A 117 -29.42 -5.92 -7.18
C ARG A 117 -30.76 -6.03 -6.45
N GLU A 118 -31.06 -7.17 -5.83
CA GLU A 118 -32.37 -7.51 -5.26
C GLU A 118 -32.57 -7.10 -3.78
N LYS A 119 -31.56 -6.52 -3.10
CA LYS A 119 -31.62 -6.24 -1.64
C LYS A 119 -31.88 -4.77 -1.26
N HIS A 120 -32.55 -4.01 -2.13
CA HIS A 120 -32.84 -2.59 -1.91
C HIS A 120 -34.32 -2.25 -2.15
N GLU A 121 -35.23 -3.04 -1.58
CA GLU A 121 -36.61 -2.63 -1.29
C GLU A 121 -36.79 -2.46 0.22
#